data_AF-A0A7T3ABJ9-F1
#
_entry.id   AF-A0A7T3ABJ9-F1
#
_cell.length_a   1.000
_cell.length_b   1.000
_cell.length_c   1.000
_cell.angle_alpha   90.00
_cell.angle_beta   90.00
_cell.angle_gamma   90.00
#
_symmetry.space_group_name_H-M   'P 1'
#
loop_
_entity.id
_entity.type
_entity.pdbx_description
1 polymer ?
#
loop_
_entity_poly.entity_id
_entity_poly.type
_entity_poly.pdbx_seq_one_letter_code
_entity_poly.pdbx_strand_id
1 'polypeptide(L)'
;MAARVRARAQELDLSQTDVADRAGIKRSSMGNYWPGDRAYPVEVVPRLAEALSTNVEWLLTGRTVVARGALTDASDADWIDVPLYDLRNVEDHSLGTPELTTPVRRDWLSANVRTTSGLWLTRLLSDYRAADLQEGMMVLCRSIEAAELAEGHLCLWRYNGSIVIGRFSVVADALASAGIKSFSPDGDYQTHELAIAPSKIADGDDGYHLVGRILSTFMRPI
;
A
#
# COMPACT_ATOMS: atom_id res chain seq x y z
N MET A 1 -25.02 -19.60 -6.77
CA MET A 1 -23.84 -20.41 -7.11
C MET A 1 -23.84 -20.86 -8.57
N ALA A 2 -24.88 -21.57 -9.07
CA ALA A 2 -24.90 -22.07 -10.46
C ALA A 2 -24.63 -20.99 -11.53
N ALA A 3 -25.23 -19.80 -11.39
CA ALA A 3 -24.94 -18.67 -12.28
C ALA A 3 -23.45 -18.25 -12.28
N ARG A 4 -22.77 -18.29 -11.13
CA ARG A 4 -21.34 -17.97 -11.02
C ARG A 4 -20.44 -19.04 -11.63
N VAL A 5 -20.79 -20.31 -11.43
CA VAL A 5 -20.13 -21.44 -12.09
C VAL A 5 -20.21 -21.28 -13.62
N ARG A 6 -21.39 -20.92 -14.15
CA ARG A 6 -21.59 -20.68 -15.59
C ARG A 6 -20.78 -19.48 -16.09
N ALA A 7 -20.83 -18.35 -15.37
CA ALA A 7 -20.06 -17.16 -15.74
C ALA A 7 -18.55 -17.46 -15.80
N ARG A 8 -18.00 -18.12 -14.78
CA ARG A 8 -16.57 -18.47 -14.76
C ARG A 8 -16.20 -19.51 -15.80
N ALA A 9 -17.08 -20.47 -16.07
CA ALA A 9 -16.87 -21.43 -17.15
C ALA A 9 -16.82 -20.74 -18.51
N GLN A 10 -17.68 -19.74 -18.73
CA GLN A 10 -17.67 -18.94 -19.95
C GLN A 10 -16.39 -18.09 -20.10
N GLU A 11 -15.89 -17.50 -19.01
CA GLU A 11 -14.60 -16.79 -19.02
C GLU A 11 -13.40 -17.68 -19.38
N LEU A 12 -13.51 -18.99 -19.14
CA LEU A 12 -12.47 -19.98 -19.41
C LEU A 12 -12.72 -20.79 -20.70
N ASP A 13 -13.73 -20.41 -21.49
CA ASP A 13 -14.18 -21.14 -22.68
C ASP A 13 -14.44 -22.64 -22.41
N LEU A 14 -14.97 -22.97 -21.23
CA LEU A 14 -15.30 -24.34 -20.81
C LEU A 14 -16.78 -24.64 -21.00
N SER A 15 -17.09 -25.79 -21.60
CA SER A 15 -18.45 -26.29 -21.66
C SER A 15 -18.89 -26.90 -20.32
N GLN A 16 -20.20 -27.11 -20.14
CA GLN A 16 -20.74 -27.87 -19.00
C GLN A 16 -20.08 -29.24 -18.85
N THR A 17 -19.76 -29.89 -19.98
CA THR A 17 -19.14 -31.23 -19.98
C THR A 17 -17.70 -31.15 -19.51
N ASP A 18 -16.95 -30.14 -19.94
CA ASP A 18 -15.56 -29.93 -19.51
C ASP A 18 -15.47 -29.67 -18.00
N VAL A 19 -16.38 -28.85 -17.47
CA VAL A 19 -16.44 -28.58 -16.02
C VAL A 19 -16.81 -29.83 -15.24
N ALA A 20 -17.74 -30.65 -15.75
CA ALA A 20 -18.13 -31.91 -15.11
C ALA A 20 -16.96 -32.89 -15.04
N ASP A 21 -16.25 -33.06 -16.16
CA ASP A 21 -15.13 -33.98 -16.27
C ASP A 21 -13.96 -33.51 -15.40
N ARG A 22 -13.62 -32.20 -15.41
CA ARG A 22 -12.56 -31.63 -14.56
C ARG A 22 -12.86 -31.69 -13.07
N ALA A 23 -14.11 -31.46 -12.66
CA ALA A 23 -14.51 -31.50 -11.25
C ALA A 23 -14.80 -32.92 -10.72
N GLY A 24 -14.72 -33.95 -11.58
CA GLY A 24 -15.05 -35.33 -11.22
C GLY A 24 -16.52 -35.51 -10.85
N ILE A 25 -17.42 -34.79 -11.54
CA ILE A 25 -18.87 -34.84 -11.34
C ILE A 25 -19.48 -35.63 -12.50
N LYS A 26 -20.36 -36.59 -12.19
CA LYS A 26 -21.12 -37.30 -13.23
C LYS A 26 -21.91 -36.29 -14.08
N ARG A 27 -21.79 -36.38 -15.40
CA ARG A 27 -22.46 -35.46 -16.36
C ARG A 27 -23.97 -35.35 -16.13
N SER A 28 -24.63 -36.46 -15.77
CA SER A 28 -26.06 -36.48 -15.40
C SER A 28 -26.37 -35.67 -14.14
N SER A 29 -25.48 -35.67 -13.15
CA SER A 29 -25.60 -34.83 -11.95
C SER A 29 -25.35 -33.36 -12.29
N MET A 30 -24.33 -33.09 -13.12
CA MET A 30 -24.05 -31.73 -13.61
C MET A 30 -25.24 -31.13 -14.37
N GLY A 31 -25.98 -31.95 -15.12
CA GLY A 31 -27.23 -31.56 -15.78
C GLY A 31 -28.23 -30.88 -14.84
N ASN A 32 -28.33 -31.35 -13.60
CA ASN A 32 -29.25 -30.79 -12.59
C ASN A 32 -28.65 -29.59 -11.83
N TYR A 33 -27.31 -29.53 -11.70
CA TYR A 33 -26.65 -28.45 -10.95
C TYR A 33 -26.42 -27.19 -11.80
N TRP A 34 -26.15 -27.37 -13.09
CA TRP A 34 -25.79 -26.32 -14.02
C TRP A 34 -26.86 -25.25 -14.25
N PRO A 35 -28.15 -25.60 -14.53
CA PRO A 35 -29.21 -24.60 -14.61
C PRO A 35 -29.44 -23.93 -13.25
N GLY A 36 -29.28 -24.70 -12.17
CA GLY A 36 -29.52 -24.27 -10.79
C GLY A 36 -30.70 -24.96 -10.11
N ASP A 37 -31.34 -25.92 -10.78
CA ASP A 37 -32.50 -26.68 -10.26
C ASP A 37 -32.15 -27.45 -8.98
N ARG A 38 -30.89 -27.88 -8.86
CA ARG A 38 -30.35 -28.49 -7.66
C ARG A 38 -29.10 -27.76 -7.19
N ALA A 39 -29.01 -27.51 -5.88
CA ALA A 39 -27.80 -26.97 -5.27
C ALA A 39 -26.63 -27.96 -5.38
N TYR A 40 -25.42 -27.42 -5.57
CA TYR A 40 -24.20 -28.22 -5.51
C TYR A 40 -23.97 -28.74 -4.09
N PRO A 41 -23.67 -30.03 -3.90
CA PRO A 41 -23.25 -30.55 -2.60
C PRO A 41 -21.97 -29.87 -2.13
N VAL A 42 -21.83 -29.66 -0.82
CA VAL A 42 -20.69 -28.94 -0.21
C VAL A 42 -19.36 -29.62 -0.56
N GLU A 43 -19.32 -30.94 -0.50
CA GLU A 43 -18.21 -31.82 -0.86
C GLU A 43 -17.77 -31.77 -2.34
N VAL A 44 -18.53 -31.09 -3.19
CA VAL A 44 -18.19 -30.87 -4.61
C VAL A 44 -17.59 -29.47 -4.82
N VAL A 45 -17.87 -28.52 -3.93
CA VAL A 45 -17.47 -27.11 -4.09
C VAL A 45 -15.95 -26.92 -4.21
N PRO A 46 -15.08 -27.59 -3.42
CA PRO A 46 -13.63 -27.46 -3.58
C PRO A 46 -13.13 -27.93 -4.95
N ARG A 47 -13.67 -29.04 -5.46
CA ARG A 47 -13.32 -29.60 -6.77
C ARG A 47 -13.78 -28.69 -7.92
N LEU A 48 -14.93 -28.03 -7.74
CA LEU A 48 -15.38 -26.99 -8.67
C LEU A 48 -14.48 -25.76 -8.65
N ALA A 49 -14.03 -25.33 -7.47
CA ALA A 49 -13.11 -24.21 -7.34
C ALA A 49 -11.80 -24.47 -8.10
N GLU A 50 -11.25 -25.67 -7.92
CA GLU A 50 -10.05 -26.13 -8.64
C GLU A 50 -10.29 -26.21 -10.16
N ALA A 51 -11.36 -26.89 -10.60
CA ALA A 51 -11.69 -27.03 -12.02
C ALA A 51 -11.90 -25.69 -12.75
N LEU A 52 -12.37 -24.67 -12.02
CA LEU A 52 -12.66 -23.32 -12.52
C LEU A 52 -11.55 -22.31 -12.19
N SER A 53 -10.41 -22.77 -11.66
CA SER A 53 -9.28 -21.91 -11.28
C SER A 53 -9.72 -20.67 -10.48
N THR A 54 -10.54 -20.92 -9.45
CA THR A 54 -11.11 -19.91 -8.56
C THR A 54 -11.06 -20.39 -7.11
N ASN A 55 -11.60 -19.62 -6.16
CA ASN A 55 -11.67 -20.02 -4.76
C ASN A 55 -13.11 -20.35 -4.32
N VAL A 56 -13.21 -21.17 -3.27
CA VAL A 56 -14.49 -21.65 -2.69
C VAL A 56 -15.36 -20.48 -2.23
N GLU A 57 -14.78 -19.48 -1.59
CA GLU A 57 -15.52 -18.32 -1.07
C GLU A 57 -16.22 -17.55 -2.20
N TRP A 58 -15.53 -17.31 -3.33
CA TRP A 58 -16.13 -16.66 -4.50
C TRP A 58 -17.27 -17.48 -5.09
N LEU A 59 -17.14 -18.81 -5.19
CA LEU A 59 -18.23 -19.67 -5.67
C LEU A 59 -19.47 -19.57 -4.77
N LEU A 60 -19.27 -19.53 -3.45
CA LEU A 60 -20.35 -19.50 -2.46
C LEU A 60 -20.98 -18.11 -2.31
N THR A 61 -20.19 -17.05 -2.20
CA THR A 61 -20.68 -15.72 -1.85
C THR A 61 -20.61 -14.71 -2.98
N GLY A 62 -19.83 -14.99 -4.05
CA GLY A 62 -19.56 -14.04 -5.13
C GLY A 62 -18.58 -12.93 -4.73
N ARG A 63 -18.05 -12.97 -3.51
CA ARG A 63 -17.02 -12.03 -3.07
C ARG A 63 -15.66 -12.55 -3.51
N THR A 64 -14.93 -11.73 -4.25
CA THR A 64 -13.55 -12.03 -4.60
C THR A 64 -12.71 -11.93 -3.33
N VAL A 65 -12.35 -13.08 -2.75
CA VAL A 65 -11.19 -13.11 -1.87
C VAL A 65 -9.99 -13.00 -2.79
N VAL A 66 -9.44 -11.79 -2.87
CA VAL A 66 -8.16 -11.57 -3.53
C VAL A 66 -7.16 -12.41 -2.75
N ALA A 67 -6.81 -13.58 -3.29
CA ALA A 67 -5.76 -14.40 -2.72
C ALA A 67 -4.50 -13.53 -2.72
N ARG A 68 -3.90 -13.32 -1.54
CA ARG A 68 -2.57 -12.72 -1.45
C ARG A 68 -1.64 -13.54 -2.34
N GLY A 69 -1.13 -12.94 -3.42
CA GLY A 69 -0.08 -13.52 -4.25
C GLY A 69 -0.51 -14.31 -5.50
N ALA A 70 -1.76 -14.19 -5.98
CA ALA A 70 -2.04 -14.66 -7.35
C ALA A 70 -1.34 -13.73 -8.35
N LEU A 71 -0.34 -14.26 -9.05
CA LEU A 71 0.40 -13.55 -10.09
C LEU A 71 -0.54 -13.28 -11.29
N THR A 72 -1.09 -12.07 -11.37
CA THR A 72 -1.75 -11.57 -12.59
C THR A 72 -0.70 -11.26 -13.65
N ASP A 73 -1.00 -11.58 -14.91
CA ASP A 73 -0.22 -11.14 -16.08
C ASP A 73 -0.01 -9.62 -16.04
N ALA A 74 1.19 -9.17 -16.39
CA ALA A 74 1.56 -7.77 -16.35
C ALA A 74 0.77 -6.92 -17.36
N SER A 75 0.25 -7.54 -18.43
CA SER A 75 -0.56 -6.86 -19.45
C SER A 75 -1.93 -6.41 -18.94
N ASP A 76 -2.49 -7.11 -17.95
CA ASP A 76 -3.82 -6.85 -17.39
C ASP A 76 -3.75 -6.10 -16.06
N ALA A 77 -2.55 -5.72 -15.63
CA ALA A 77 -2.35 -5.03 -14.35
C ALA A 77 -2.71 -3.54 -14.46
N ASP A 78 -3.48 -3.04 -13.48
CA ASP A 78 -3.67 -1.61 -13.29
C ASP A 78 -2.36 -0.97 -12.81
N TRP A 79 -1.70 -0.21 -13.69
CA TRP A 79 -0.48 0.52 -13.37
C TRP A 79 -0.80 1.93 -12.84
N ILE A 80 0.02 2.40 -11.89
CA ILE A 80 0.01 3.76 -11.37
C ILE A 80 1.41 4.34 -11.57
N ASP A 81 1.45 5.48 -12.23
CA ASP A 81 2.67 6.25 -12.45
C ASP A 81 3.08 6.97 -11.16
N VAL A 82 4.20 6.55 -10.57
CA VAL A 82 4.75 7.15 -9.36
C VAL A 82 5.95 8.04 -9.74
N PRO A 83 5.84 9.37 -9.61
CA PRO A 83 6.93 10.30 -9.93
C PRO A 83 8.06 10.21 -8.90
N LEU A 84 9.30 10.35 -9.38
CA LEU A 84 10.51 10.50 -8.57
C LEU A 84 10.92 11.97 -8.53
N TYR A 85 11.09 12.53 -7.33
CA TYR A 85 11.59 13.89 -7.13
C TYR A 85 12.97 13.88 -6.46
N ASP A 86 13.80 14.86 -6.80
CA ASP A 86 15.01 15.18 -6.06
C ASP A 86 14.67 16.16 -4.93
N LEU A 87 14.96 15.77 -3.68
CA LEU A 87 14.75 16.61 -2.49
C LEU A 87 15.49 17.95 -2.55
N ARG A 88 16.55 18.05 -3.34
CA ARG A 88 17.31 19.31 -3.53
C ARG A 88 16.52 20.37 -4.30
N ASN A 89 15.53 19.95 -5.08
CA ASN A 89 14.69 20.82 -5.91
C ASN A 89 13.32 21.11 -5.27
N VAL A 90 13.06 20.57 -4.07
CA VAL A 90 11.79 20.78 -3.37
C VAL A 90 11.76 22.17 -2.74
N GLU A 91 10.70 22.92 -3.02
CA GLU A 91 10.38 24.22 -2.43
C GLU A 91 9.37 24.06 -1.27
N ASP A 92 9.05 25.15 -0.57
CA ASP A 92 8.22 25.11 0.66
C ASP A 92 6.82 24.52 0.42
N HIS A 93 6.26 24.72 -0.77
CA HIS A 93 4.90 24.25 -1.12
C HIS A 93 4.86 23.47 -2.44
N SER A 94 6.00 23.17 -3.04
CA SER A 94 6.06 22.52 -4.35
C SER A 94 7.19 21.48 -4.39
N LEU A 95 6.88 20.30 -4.93
CA LEU A 95 7.90 19.25 -5.13
C LEU A 95 8.76 19.52 -6.38
N GLY A 96 8.45 20.57 -7.14
CA GLY A 96 9.06 20.87 -8.43
C GLY A 96 8.64 19.90 -9.55
N THR A 97 9.49 19.74 -10.55
CA THR A 97 9.26 18.82 -11.67
C THR A 97 9.85 17.44 -11.37
N PRO A 98 9.14 16.34 -11.68
CA PRO A 98 9.66 15.01 -11.46
C PRO A 98 10.85 14.71 -12.40
N GLU A 99 11.88 14.05 -11.89
CA GLU A 99 13.04 13.61 -12.68
C GLU A 99 12.65 12.48 -13.64
N LEU A 100 11.83 11.55 -13.14
CA LEU A 100 11.30 10.42 -13.89
C LEU A 100 10.00 9.94 -13.26
N THR A 101 9.30 9.07 -13.99
CA THR A 101 8.11 8.39 -13.51
C THR A 101 8.34 6.89 -13.59
N THR A 102 8.01 6.17 -12.52
CA THR A 102 8.09 4.70 -12.47
C THR A 102 6.69 4.12 -12.37
N PRO A 103 6.28 3.25 -13.32
CA PRO A 103 4.99 2.56 -13.21
C PRO A 103 5.06 1.51 -12.09
N VAL A 104 4.11 1.55 -11.17
CA VAL A 104 3.97 0.60 -10.05
C VAL A 104 2.58 -0.02 -10.11
N ARG A 105 2.48 -1.32 -9.87
CA ARG A 105 1.17 -2.00 -9.87
C ARG A 105 0.28 -1.50 -8.72
N ARG A 106 -0.98 -1.19 -9.03
CA ARG A 106 -2.00 -0.69 -8.08
C ARG A 106 -2.29 -1.68 -6.96
N ASP A 107 -2.30 -2.98 -7.26
CA ASP A 107 -2.54 -4.04 -6.28
C ASP A 107 -1.39 -4.15 -5.28
N TRP A 108 -0.14 -4.02 -5.73
CA TRP A 108 1.03 -3.94 -4.87
C TRP A 108 0.95 -2.73 -3.93
N LEU A 109 0.58 -1.55 -4.45
CA LEU A 109 0.38 -0.35 -3.64
C LEU A 109 -0.73 -0.53 -2.61
N SER A 110 -1.87 -1.09 -3.02
CA SER A 110 -3.00 -1.34 -2.13
C SER A 110 -2.66 -2.35 -1.02
N ALA A 111 -1.86 -3.37 -1.34
CA ALA A 111 -1.47 -4.42 -0.41
C ALA A 111 -0.41 -3.95 0.61
N ASN A 112 0.58 -3.15 0.18
CA ASN A 112 1.72 -2.75 1.02
C ASN A 112 1.53 -1.38 1.67
N VAL A 113 0.94 -0.44 0.94
CA VAL A 113 0.91 0.99 1.28
C VAL A 113 -0.51 1.46 1.65
N ARG A 114 -1.53 0.69 1.26
CA ARG A 114 -2.97 0.94 1.52
C ARG A 114 -3.52 2.24 0.92
N THR A 115 -2.74 2.91 0.07
CA THR A 115 -3.16 4.08 -0.70
C THR A 115 -2.61 3.98 -2.13
N THR A 116 -3.27 4.68 -3.04
CA THR A 116 -2.96 4.70 -4.47
C THR A 116 -2.84 6.11 -5.03
N SER A 117 -3.01 7.15 -4.19
CA SER A 117 -3.02 8.55 -4.59
C SER A 117 -2.02 9.39 -3.79
N GLY A 118 -1.55 10.48 -4.43
CA GLY A 118 -0.58 11.40 -3.83
C GLY A 118 0.79 10.79 -3.55
N LEU A 119 1.12 9.69 -4.24
CA LEU A 119 2.35 8.95 -4.03
C LEU A 119 3.50 9.51 -4.87
N TRP A 120 4.69 9.51 -4.31
CA TRP A 120 5.91 9.90 -5.00
C TRP A 120 7.12 9.23 -4.36
N LEU A 121 8.20 9.12 -5.12
CA LEU A 121 9.47 8.55 -4.70
C LEU A 121 10.49 9.64 -4.50
N THR A 122 11.46 9.40 -3.63
CA THR A 122 12.66 10.22 -3.54
C THR A 122 13.83 9.47 -2.95
N ARG A 123 15.04 10.02 -3.07
CA ARG A 123 16.24 9.55 -2.38
C ARG A 123 16.50 10.41 -1.16
N LEU A 124 16.79 9.77 -0.03
CA LEU A 124 17.12 10.49 1.20
C LEU A 124 18.45 11.25 1.05
N LEU A 125 18.49 12.48 1.55
CA LEU A 125 19.70 13.30 1.58
C LEU A 125 20.53 13.12 2.86
N SER A 126 19.99 12.40 3.85
CA SER A 126 20.65 12.18 5.14
C SER A 126 20.15 10.90 5.78
N ASP A 127 20.97 10.34 6.67
CA ASP A 127 20.60 9.22 7.52
C ASP A 127 19.51 9.59 8.53
N TYR A 128 18.65 8.62 8.86
CA TYR A 128 17.74 8.68 10.00
C TYR A 128 17.71 7.32 10.71
N ARG A 129 18.63 7.17 11.66
CA ARG A 129 18.89 5.90 12.36
C ARG A 129 17.70 5.36 13.15
N ALA A 130 16.85 6.23 13.68
CA ALA A 130 15.68 5.82 14.46
C ALA A 130 14.63 5.04 13.64
N ALA A 131 14.72 5.08 12.30
CA ALA A 131 13.90 4.25 11.41
C ALA A 131 14.76 3.40 10.44
N ASP A 132 16.04 3.19 10.75
CA ASP A 132 16.99 2.46 9.91
C ASP A 132 17.04 2.97 8.45
N LEU A 133 16.92 4.29 8.29
CA LEU A 133 16.98 4.96 7.00
C LEU A 133 18.38 5.49 6.76
N GLN A 134 18.90 5.26 5.56
CA GLN A 134 20.26 5.66 5.16
C GLN A 134 20.21 6.68 4.02
N GLU A 135 21.22 7.54 3.96
CA GLU A 135 21.44 8.47 2.84
C GLU A 135 21.48 7.70 1.51
N GLY A 136 20.84 8.28 0.49
CA GLY A 136 20.72 7.70 -0.85
C GLY A 136 19.64 6.61 -0.96
N MET A 137 19.08 6.13 0.16
CA MET A 137 18.00 5.15 0.13
C MET A 137 16.76 5.73 -0.55
N MET A 138 16.11 4.92 -1.36
CA MET A 138 14.86 5.31 -2.01
C MET A 138 13.69 5.03 -1.08
N VAL A 139 12.86 6.04 -0.89
CA VAL A 139 11.67 5.98 -0.03
C VAL A 139 10.43 6.34 -0.83
N LEU A 140 9.33 5.67 -0.50
CA LEU A 140 8.00 5.99 -0.99
C LEU A 140 7.33 6.95 0.00
N CYS A 141 6.92 8.09 -0.54
CA CYS A 141 6.29 9.17 0.19
C CYS A 141 4.86 9.40 -0.30
N ARG A 142 4.06 10.02 0.57
CA ARG A 142 2.74 10.54 0.24
C ARG A 142 2.65 12.01 0.61
N SER A 143 2.14 12.82 -0.29
CA SER A 143 1.72 14.19 0.00
C SER A 143 0.50 14.14 0.91
N ILE A 144 0.63 14.74 2.08
CA ILE A 144 -0.42 14.85 3.08
C ILE A 144 -0.52 16.30 3.53
N GLU A 145 -1.70 16.73 3.94
CA GLU A 145 -1.88 18.04 4.55
C GLU A 145 -1.51 18.01 6.03
N ALA A 146 -1.19 19.17 6.62
CA ALA A 146 -0.89 19.26 8.05
C ALA A 146 -2.05 18.74 8.94
N ALA A 147 -3.29 18.87 8.47
CA ALA A 147 -4.48 18.33 9.15
C ALA A 147 -4.55 16.79 9.18
N GLU A 148 -3.82 16.09 8.29
CA GLU A 148 -3.73 14.62 8.25
C GLU A 148 -2.58 14.06 9.13
N LEU A 149 -1.82 14.92 9.81
CA LEU A 149 -0.73 14.50 10.69
C LEU A 149 -1.27 13.78 11.94
N ALA A 150 -0.65 12.66 12.29
CA ALA A 150 -0.96 11.89 13.48
C ALA A 150 0.32 11.45 14.20
N GLU A 151 0.22 11.22 15.51
CA GLU A 151 1.34 10.85 16.38
C GLU A 151 2.20 9.74 15.76
N GLY A 152 3.52 9.95 15.75
CA GLY A 152 4.49 8.99 15.24
C GLY A 152 4.62 8.95 13.71
N HIS A 153 3.86 9.76 12.95
CA HIS A 153 4.07 9.86 11.50
C HIS A 153 5.50 10.31 11.20
N LEU A 154 6.22 9.48 10.43
CA LEU A 154 7.55 9.81 9.93
C LEU A 154 7.42 10.65 8.66
N CYS A 155 7.96 11.86 8.70
CA CYS A 155 7.76 12.85 7.66
C CYS A 155 9.10 13.47 7.22
N LEU A 156 9.09 13.95 5.99
CA LEU A 156 10.08 14.86 5.44
C LEU A 156 9.61 16.28 5.74
N TRP A 157 10.52 17.05 6.31
CA TRP A 157 10.27 18.43 6.70
C TRP A 157 11.31 19.32 6.06
N ARG A 158 10.90 20.52 5.69
CA ARG A 158 11.79 21.57 5.24
C ARG A 158 11.91 22.62 6.34
N TYR A 159 13.13 22.99 6.68
CA TYR A 159 13.46 23.99 7.70
C TYR A 159 14.68 24.78 7.24
N ASN A 160 14.56 26.12 7.17
CA ASN A 160 15.63 27.01 6.70
C ASN A 160 16.28 26.55 5.37
N GLY A 161 15.45 26.14 4.41
CA GLY A 161 15.90 25.66 3.10
C GLY A 161 16.54 24.27 3.08
N SER A 162 16.66 23.59 4.21
CA SER A 162 17.20 22.24 4.32
C SER A 162 16.09 21.21 4.55
N ILE A 163 16.26 20.01 4.02
CA ILE A 163 15.35 18.88 4.27
C ILE A 163 15.85 18.08 5.46
N VAL A 164 14.95 17.77 6.39
CA VAL A 164 15.21 16.93 7.56
C VAL A 164 14.11 15.86 7.70
N ILE A 165 14.48 14.73 8.28
CA ILE A 165 13.55 13.64 8.58
C ILE A 165 13.19 13.72 10.06
N GLY A 166 11.90 13.63 10.38
CA GLY A 166 11.44 13.70 11.76
C GLY A 166 10.06 13.08 11.95
N ARG A 167 9.76 12.68 13.19
CA ARG A 167 8.43 12.19 13.57
C ARG A 167 7.57 13.33 14.08
N PHE A 168 6.33 13.36 13.64
CA PHE A 168 5.32 14.22 14.23
C PHE A 168 4.92 13.70 15.61
N SER A 169 4.88 14.58 16.61
CA SER A 169 4.42 14.24 17.95
C SER A 169 3.60 15.36 18.57
N VAL A 170 2.33 15.10 18.86
CA VAL A 170 1.44 16.03 19.59
C VAL A 170 1.83 16.16 21.05
N VAL A 171 2.48 15.13 21.61
CA VAL A 171 2.89 15.11 23.02
C VAL A 171 4.21 15.86 23.23
N ALA A 172 4.98 16.10 22.17
CA ALA A 172 6.25 16.81 22.24
C ALA A 172 6.12 18.22 22.84
N ASP A 173 5.05 18.96 22.53
CA ASP A 173 4.79 20.28 23.11
C ASP A 173 4.52 20.21 24.62
N ALA A 174 3.72 19.23 25.05
CA ALA A 174 3.41 19.02 26.46
C ALA A 174 4.65 18.60 27.26
N LEU A 175 5.49 17.74 26.69
CA LEU A 175 6.74 17.29 27.30
C LEU A 175 7.76 18.42 27.38
N ALA A 176 7.92 19.20 26.31
CA ALA A 176 8.81 20.36 26.29
C ALA A 176 8.41 21.40 27.34
N SER A 177 7.10 21.68 27.45
CA SER A 177 6.53 22.61 28.44
C SER A 177 6.70 22.12 29.88
N ALA A 178 6.71 20.80 30.09
CA ALA A 178 7.00 20.17 31.39
C ALA A 178 8.51 20.09 31.72
N GLY A 179 9.38 20.62 30.86
CA GLY A 179 10.83 20.55 31.02
C GLY A 179 11.42 19.14 30.78
N ILE A 180 10.61 18.21 30.28
CA ILE A 180 11.01 16.82 30.01
C ILE A 180 11.61 16.77 28.60
N LYS A 181 12.93 16.71 28.52
CA LYS A 181 13.65 16.48 27.26
C LYS A 181 13.61 14.97 26.95
N SER A 182 12.69 14.58 26.05
CA SER A 182 12.58 13.27 25.34
C SER A 182 12.75 11.98 26.16
N PHE A 183 11.72 11.15 26.17
CA PHE A 183 11.72 9.80 26.75
C PHE A 183 12.40 8.79 25.80
N SER A 184 13.39 8.03 26.29
CA SER A 184 13.81 6.75 25.71
C SER A 184 13.59 5.67 26.77
N PRO A 185 12.88 4.57 26.48
CA PRO A 185 12.71 3.46 27.43
C PRO A 185 14.03 2.76 27.81
N ASP A 186 15.08 2.94 27.00
CA ASP A 186 16.29 2.09 27.06
C ASP A 186 17.56 2.83 27.50
N GLY A 187 17.46 4.05 28.02
CA GLY A 187 18.53 4.68 28.81
C GLY A 187 19.87 4.98 28.10
N ASP A 188 19.98 4.74 26.80
CA ASP A 188 21.20 5.07 26.05
C ASP A 188 21.07 6.46 25.40
N TYR A 189 21.96 7.36 25.80
CA TYR A 189 22.03 8.72 25.28
C TYR A 189 22.68 8.71 23.89
N GLN A 190 21.89 8.41 22.86
CA GLN A 190 22.14 8.90 21.50
C GLN A 190 20.95 9.71 20.98
N THR A 191 21.10 11.02 21.09
CA THR A 191 20.38 12.10 20.41
C THR A 191 20.23 11.87 18.90
N HIS A 192 19.08 11.44 18.34
CA HIS A 192 18.84 11.52 16.87
C HIS A 192 17.37 11.47 16.39
N GLU A 193 16.36 11.33 17.27
CA GLU A 193 14.95 11.34 16.84
C GLU A 193 14.39 12.77 16.85
N LEU A 194 14.32 13.41 15.67
CA LEU A 194 13.73 14.73 15.54
C LEU A 194 12.21 14.62 15.72
N ALA A 195 11.72 14.92 16.93
CA ALA A 195 10.30 15.05 17.21
C ALA A 195 9.83 16.47 16.91
N ILE A 196 8.87 16.60 16.00
CA ILE A 196 8.31 17.88 15.57
C ILE A 196 6.89 18.01 16.11
N ALA A 197 6.71 19.06 16.90
CA ALA A 197 5.46 19.35 17.58
C ALA A 197 4.57 20.25 16.72
N PRO A 198 3.23 20.23 16.92
CA PRO A 198 2.31 21.10 16.20
C PRO A 198 2.70 22.58 16.27
N SER A 199 3.20 23.06 17.43
CA SER A 199 3.61 24.47 17.60
C SER A 199 4.76 24.92 16.69
N LYS A 200 5.55 23.97 16.16
CA LYS A 200 6.71 24.25 15.30
C LYS A 200 6.38 24.23 13.82
N ILE A 201 5.15 23.82 13.47
CA ILE A 201 4.66 23.85 12.08
C ILE A 201 4.18 25.27 11.84
N ALA A 202 4.80 25.98 10.90
CA ALA A 202 4.41 27.34 10.56
C ALA A 202 4.51 27.55 9.05
N ASP A 203 3.63 28.42 8.52
CA ASP A 203 3.62 28.82 7.10
C ASP A 203 4.68 29.89 6.76
N GLY A 204 5.69 30.11 7.63
CA GLY A 204 6.73 31.13 7.45
C GLY A 204 8.16 30.56 7.51
N ASP A 205 9.17 31.40 7.25
CA ASP A 205 10.58 30.99 7.12
C ASP A 205 11.15 30.29 8.37
N ASP A 206 10.66 30.63 9.57
CA ASP A 206 11.12 30.07 10.84
C ASP A 206 10.41 28.75 11.25
N GLY A 207 9.51 28.23 10.41
CA GLY A 207 8.71 27.03 10.67
C GLY A 207 9.22 25.76 9.99
N TYR A 208 8.78 24.60 10.49
CA TYR A 208 8.91 23.34 9.76
C TYR A 208 7.76 23.22 8.76
N HIS A 209 8.11 23.12 7.48
CA HIS A 209 7.17 22.89 6.38
C HIS A 209 7.07 21.40 6.09
N LEU A 210 5.84 20.88 6.02
CA LEU A 210 5.60 19.48 5.72
C LEU A 210 5.77 19.23 4.22
N VAL A 211 6.78 18.45 3.85
CA VAL A 211 7.01 18.06 2.44
C VAL A 211 6.21 16.80 2.10
N GLY A 212 6.18 15.84 3.02
CA GLY A 212 5.36 14.64 2.88
C GLY A 212 5.67 13.58 3.90
N ARG A 213 4.84 12.54 3.92
CA ARG A 213 4.97 11.41 4.84
C ARG A 213 5.73 10.28 4.18
N ILE A 214 6.73 9.73 4.87
CA ILE A 214 7.40 8.49 4.48
C ILE A 214 6.50 7.31 4.83
N LEU A 215 6.21 6.45 3.85
CA LEU A 215 5.37 5.28 4.03
C LEU A 215 6.17 3.99 4.11
N SER A 216 7.19 3.86 3.27
CA SER A 216 8.05 2.67 3.23
C SER A 216 9.37 2.99 2.53
N THR A 217 10.38 2.17 2.78
CA THR A 217 11.53 2.06 1.87
C THR A 217 11.06 1.38 0.58
N PHE A 218 11.63 1.79 -0.55
CA PHE A 218 11.30 1.23 -1.87
C PHE A 218 12.59 0.71 -2.51
N MET A 219 12.69 -0.61 -2.68
CA MET A 219 13.74 -1.17 -3.52
C MET A 219 13.22 -1.24 -4.94
N ARG A 220 13.95 -0.63 -5.89
CA ARG A 220 13.61 -0.72 -7.30
C ARG A 220 13.71 -2.19 -7.72
N PRO A 221 12.64 -2.81 -8.25
CA PRO A 221 12.80 -4.11 -8.88
C PRO A 221 13.76 -3.94 -10.07
N ILE A 222 14.83 -4.74 -10.06
CA ILE A 222 15.88 -4.76 -11.10
C ILE A 222 15.32 -5.45 -12.35
#